data_AF-A0A4R6U2I5-F1
#
_entry.id   AF-A0A4R6U2I5-F1
#
_cell.length_a   1.000
_cell.length_b   1.000
_cell.length_c   1.000
_cell.angle_alpha   90.00
_cell.angle_beta   90.00
_cell.angle_gamma   90.00
#
_symmetry.space_group_name_H-M   'P 1'
#
loop_
_entity.id
_entity.type
_entity.pdbx_description
1 polymer ?
#
loop_
_entity_poly.entity_id
_entity_poly.type
_entity_poly.pdbx_seq_one_letter_code
_entity_poly.pdbx_strand_id
1 'polypeptide(L)'
;MNQQPDNAPTGTPAQPASRPADEMISSETATSAPETEAVESPLQKKQQLWAGLPYESTQILRLAPLAAERETGLRPLLFACLNRISRHSKEFSMLRLSITLPEKKNSKANNCLELWVDHREKTIHVLPEHGLVTDPGNRGLGRLLLAQAIDWCSPKWHDYSLPTVGLKSGQAPNELARLRRDHALQAQGFTVTYNDGVQMSASCTAIRLEQLGRDWNREKVRVMDHLEAAHLLYSSDQNLRAQTAQIKKLDEKISLLQRDDNTLRFTIFTLTFFAIFQAGLLIWMATR
;
A
#
# COMPACT_ATOMS: atom_id res chain seq x y z
N MET A 1 22.93 -33.14 -45.18
CA MET A 1 24.28 -32.79 -44.69
C MET A 1 24.22 -32.92 -43.17
N ASN A 2 24.78 -33.99 -42.64
CA ASN A 2 24.57 -34.49 -41.29
C ASN A 2 25.93 -34.52 -40.56
N GLN A 3 25.89 -34.36 -39.23
CA GLN A 3 26.84 -34.90 -38.24
C GLN A 3 28.19 -34.20 -37.99
N GLN A 4 28.30 -33.66 -36.77
CA GLN A 4 29.46 -33.71 -35.83
C GLN A 4 29.77 -35.20 -35.49
N PRO A 5 30.91 -35.67 -34.90
CA PRO A 5 31.66 -35.05 -33.78
C PRO A 5 33.16 -35.44 -33.58
N ASP A 6 33.69 -35.02 -32.41
CA ASP A 6 34.73 -35.63 -31.54
C ASP A 6 36.20 -35.76 -31.97
N ASN A 7 37.10 -35.19 -31.16
CA ASN A 7 38.08 -35.95 -30.37
C ASN A 7 38.98 -35.06 -29.46
N ALA A 8 39.06 -35.43 -28.17
CA ALA A 8 40.21 -35.20 -27.26
C ALA A 8 41.34 -36.23 -27.59
N PRO A 9 42.51 -36.40 -26.89
CA PRO A 9 42.89 -35.95 -25.53
C PRO A 9 44.40 -35.62 -25.29
N THR A 10 44.73 -35.37 -24.00
CA THR A 10 45.98 -35.73 -23.24
C THR A 10 47.33 -35.04 -23.50
N GLY A 11 47.93 -34.54 -22.41
CA GLY A 11 49.37 -34.28 -22.29
C GLY A 11 49.78 -33.59 -20.98
N THR A 12 50.01 -34.36 -19.92
CA THR A 12 50.82 -33.99 -18.71
C THR A 12 52.05 -34.90 -18.76
N PRO A 13 53.31 -34.43 -18.58
CA PRO A 13 53.94 -34.15 -17.28
C PRO A 13 54.96 -32.98 -17.39
N ALA A 14 55.72 -32.49 -16.41
CA ALA A 14 56.30 -33.03 -15.19
C ALA A 14 56.73 -31.85 -14.29
N GLN A 15 56.80 -32.09 -12.99
CA GLN A 15 57.44 -31.26 -11.97
C GLN A 15 58.92 -31.67 -11.84
N PRO A 16 59.86 -30.75 -11.54
CA PRO A 16 60.49 -30.76 -10.21
C PRO A 16 60.78 -29.33 -9.70
N ALA A 17 60.41 -29.00 -8.46
CA ALA A 17 61.24 -29.04 -7.24
C ALA A 17 62.16 -27.80 -7.02
N SER A 18 62.12 -27.33 -5.77
CA SER A 18 63.13 -26.53 -5.02
C SER A 18 63.36 -25.04 -5.34
N ARG A 19 62.92 -24.22 -4.38
CA ARG A 19 63.40 -22.89 -3.92
C ARG A 19 64.95 -22.79 -3.87
N PRO A 20 65.59 -21.58 -3.91
CA PRO A 20 65.43 -20.56 -2.84
C PRO A 20 65.64 -19.06 -3.18
N ALA A 21 65.36 -18.24 -2.16
CA ALA A 21 65.92 -16.93 -1.78
C ALA A 21 65.65 -15.65 -2.61
N ASP A 22 65.04 -14.70 -1.88
CA ASP A 22 65.25 -13.24 -1.87
C ASP A 22 65.91 -12.56 -3.06
N GLU A 23 65.17 -11.63 -3.69
CA GLU A 23 65.67 -10.27 -3.89
C GLU A 23 64.52 -9.27 -4.16
N MET A 24 64.64 -8.13 -3.47
CA MET A 24 63.80 -6.94 -3.56
C MET A 24 63.71 -6.40 -4.99
N ILE A 25 62.65 -5.65 -5.33
CA ILE A 25 62.72 -4.28 -5.89
C ILE A 25 61.33 -3.82 -6.41
N SER A 26 60.99 -2.58 -6.05
CA SER A 26 60.02 -1.67 -6.68
C SER A 26 58.53 -1.91 -6.46
N SER A 27 58.04 -1.30 -5.37
CA SER A 27 56.69 -0.76 -5.25
C SER A 27 56.39 0.27 -6.36
N GLU A 28 55.74 -0.17 -7.43
CA GLU A 28 55.00 0.71 -8.32
C GLU A 28 53.80 1.28 -7.57
N THR A 29 53.89 2.59 -7.30
CA THR A 29 52.80 3.39 -6.75
C THR A 29 51.79 3.57 -7.86
N ALA A 30 50.75 2.74 -7.90
CA ALA A 30 49.58 2.98 -8.72
C ALA A 30 48.95 4.30 -8.25
N THR A 31 49.10 5.35 -9.05
CA THR A 31 48.39 6.61 -8.91
C THR A 31 46.89 6.32 -9.06
N SER A 32 46.20 6.19 -7.92
CA SER A 32 44.75 6.23 -7.87
C SER A 32 44.31 7.65 -8.25
N ALA A 33 43.49 7.72 -9.30
CA ALA A 33 42.74 8.92 -9.65
C ALA A 33 41.95 9.40 -8.41
N PRO A 34 41.86 10.72 -8.16
CA PRO A 34 41.13 11.21 -7.00
C PRO A 34 39.64 10.89 -7.17
N GLU A 35 39.10 10.14 -6.21
CA GLU A 35 37.67 10.01 -5.98
C GLU A 35 37.08 11.42 -5.89
N THR A 36 36.20 11.74 -6.83
CA THR A 36 35.41 12.97 -6.76
C THR A 36 34.41 12.79 -5.64
N GLU A 37 34.76 13.25 -4.43
CA GLU A 37 33.81 13.40 -3.33
C GLU A 37 32.65 14.28 -3.83
N ALA A 38 31.47 13.67 -3.99
CA ALA A 38 30.26 14.38 -4.35
C ALA A 38 29.93 15.37 -3.23
N VAL A 39 30.09 16.66 -3.50
CA VAL A 39 29.73 17.73 -2.57
C VAL A 39 28.22 17.65 -2.30
N GLU A 40 27.85 17.15 -1.12
CA GLU A 40 26.45 17.07 -0.68
C GLU A 40 25.80 18.47 -0.67
N SER A 41 24.65 18.58 -1.35
CA SER A 41 23.90 19.84 -1.42
C SER A 41 23.34 20.24 -0.04
N PRO A 42 23.14 21.56 0.22
CA PRO A 42 22.53 22.02 1.47
C PRO A 42 21.16 21.39 1.76
N LEU A 43 20.37 21.13 0.71
CA LEU A 43 19.08 20.46 0.80
C LEU A 43 19.23 19.01 1.29
N GLN A 44 20.18 18.23 0.75
CA GLN A 44 20.43 16.85 1.16
C GLN A 44 20.85 16.75 2.64
N LYS A 45 21.72 17.66 3.10
CA LYS A 45 22.11 17.72 4.52
C LYS A 45 20.92 17.98 5.42
N LYS A 46 20.03 18.91 5.03
CA LYS A 46 18.79 19.19 5.78
C LYS A 46 17.82 18.01 5.75
N GLN A 47 17.67 17.34 4.60
CA GLN A 47 16.89 16.12 4.47
C GLN A 47 17.34 15.04 5.44
N GLN A 48 18.64 14.82 5.56
CA GLN A 48 19.20 13.84 6.50
C GLN A 48 18.94 14.24 7.96
N LEU A 49 19.11 15.52 8.32
CA LEU A 49 18.84 16.02 9.66
C LEU A 49 17.37 15.87 10.07
N TRP A 50 16.44 16.05 9.12
CA TRP A 50 15.00 15.99 9.38
C TRP A 50 14.38 14.62 9.11
N ALA A 51 15.16 13.65 8.65
CA ALA A 51 14.67 12.32 8.32
C ALA A 51 14.06 11.59 9.54
N GLY A 52 14.66 11.75 10.73
CA GLY A 52 14.29 11.03 11.96
C GLY A 52 13.32 11.75 12.89
N LEU A 53 12.66 12.82 12.44
CA LEU A 53 11.78 13.62 13.30
C LEU A 53 10.48 12.87 13.66
N PRO A 54 9.96 13.02 14.89
CA PRO A 54 8.69 12.45 15.29
C PRO A 54 7.51 13.20 14.64
N TYR A 55 6.39 12.48 14.48
CA TYR A 55 5.14 13.04 13.99
C TYR A 55 4.57 14.10 14.94
N GLU A 56 4.16 15.26 14.40
CA GLU A 56 3.59 16.34 15.20
C GLU A 56 2.10 16.14 15.45
N SER A 57 1.40 15.66 14.42
CA SER A 57 -0.02 15.40 14.48
C SER A 57 -0.32 14.07 13.81
N THR A 58 -1.22 13.33 14.45
CA THR A 58 -1.77 12.08 13.95
C THR A 58 -3.28 12.21 13.93
N GLN A 59 -3.88 11.82 12.81
CA GLN A 59 -5.33 11.89 12.61
C GLN A 59 -5.83 10.55 12.10
N ILE A 60 -7.04 10.18 12.49
CA ILE A 60 -7.67 8.93 12.05
C ILE A 60 -8.32 9.19 10.69
N LEU A 61 -8.03 8.32 9.73
CA LEU A 61 -8.69 8.27 8.43
C LEU A 61 -9.67 7.10 8.41
N ARG A 62 -10.90 7.39 8.01
CA ARG A 62 -11.90 6.38 7.67
C ARG A 62 -11.98 6.24 6.16
N LEU A 63 -11.64 5.06 5.65
CA LEU A 63 -11.77 4.69 4.25
C LEU A 63 -13.08 3.93 4.09
N ALA A 64 -14.05 4.50 3.38
CA ALA A 64 -15.36 3.90 3.20
C ALA A 64 -15.29 2.54 2.47
N PRO A 65 -16.22 1.61 2.77
CA PRO A 65 -16.37 0.40 1.99
C PRO A 65 -16.78 0.77 0.56
N LEU A 66 -16.16 0.12 -0.43
CA LEU A 66 -16.46 0.31 -1.85
C LEU A 66 -16.78 -1.04 -2.49
N ALA A 67 -17.45 -1.02 -3.64
CA ALA A 67 -17.72 -2.23 -4.42
C ALA A 67 -16.42 -3.00 -4.70
N ALA A 68 -16.46 -4.33 -4.77
CA ALA A 68 -15.29 -5.10 -5.17
C ALA A 68 -14.85 -4.71 -6.60
N GLU A 69 -13.55 -4.75 -6.85
CA GLU A 69 -12.98 -4.45 -8.16
C GLU A 69 -11.93 -5.50 -8.51
N ARG A 70 -11.88 -5.92 -9.77
CA ARG A 70 -11.02 -7.03 -10.23
C ARG A 70 -9.55 -6.87 -9.82
N GLU A 71 -9.03 -5.65 -9.90
CA GLU A 71 -7.60 -5.36 -9.65
C GLU A 71 -7.27 -5.16 -8.16
N THR A 72 -8.15 -4.53 -7.39
CA THR A 72 -7.89 -4.21 -5.97
C THR A 72 -8.54 -5.21 -5.01
N GLY A 73 -9.37 -6.12 -5.52
CA GLY A 73 -10.12 -7.09 -4.74
C GLY A 73 -11.25 -6.46 -3.91
N LEU A 74 -11.49 -7.07 -2.75
CA LEU A 74 -12.46 -6.59 -1.77
C LEU A 74 -12.02 -5.24 -1.20
N ARG A 75 -12.97 -4.33 -1.06
CA ARG A 75 -12.73 -3.00 -0.51
C ARG A 75 -13.56 -2.76 0.74
N PRO A 76 -13.23 -3.39 1.88
CA PRO A 76 -13.95 -3.20 3.13
C PRO A 76 -13.73 -1.80 3.70
N LEU A 77 -14.52 -1.46 4.73
CA LEU A 77 -14.25 -0.34 5.61
C LEU A 77 -12.86 -0.53 6.23
N LEU A 78 -12.00 0.48 6.14
CA LEU A 78 -10.67 0.46 6.75
C LEU A 78 -10.43 1.73 7.56
N PHE A 79 -9.62 1.62 8.60
CA PHE A 79 -9.09 2.75 9.33
C PHE A 79 -7.58 2.84 9.10
N ALA A 80 -7.08 4.05 8.93
CA ALA A 80 -5.66 4.35 8.76
C ALA A 80 -5.28 5.58 9.59
N CYS A 81 -4.00 5.81 9.82
CA CYS A 81 -3.52 7.02 10.47
C CYS A 81 -2.84 7.91 9.43
N LEU A 82 -3.27 9.17 9.35
CA LEU A 82 -2.54 10.24 8.67
C LEU A 82 -1.57 10.86 9.67
N ASN A 83 -0.29 10.71 9.42
CA ASN A 83 0.75 11.33 10.22
C ASN A 83 1.33 12.52 9.46
N ARG A 84 1.52 13.63 10.18
CA ARG A 84 2.00 14.88 9.61
C ARG A 84 3.16 15.42 10.41
N ILE A 85 4.19 15.85 9.70
CA ILE A 85 5.34 16.59 10.23
C ILE A 85 5.52 17.85 9.38
N SER A 86 5.65 19.00 10.03
CA SER A 86 6.05 20.23 9.37
C SER A 86 7.25 20.85 10.06
N ARG A 87 8.25 21.31 9.31
CA ARG A 87 9.40 22.05 9.84
C ARG A 87 9.63 23.28 9.01
N HIS A 88 10.07 24.34 9.69
CA HIS A 88 10.35 25.62 9.06
C HIS A 88 11.72 26.10 9.53
N SER A 89 12.51 26.60 8.59
CA SER A 89 13.75 27.30 8.83
C SER A 89 13.83 28.48 7.87
N LYS A 90 14.85 29.34 8.00
CA LYS A 90 15.02 30.49 7.10
C LYS A 90 15.28 30.06 5.65
N GLU A 91 15.96 28.94 5.45
CA GLU A 91 16.37 28.46 4.14
C GLU A 91 15.38 27.45 3.56
N PHE A 92 14.92 26.51 4.39
CA PHE A 92 14.06 25.42 3.96
C PHE A 92 12.82 25.28 4.85
N SER A 93 11.70 24.90 4.24
CA SER A 93 10.55 24.34 4.94
C SER A 93 10.23 22.95 4.41
N MET A 94 9.79 22.06 5.30
CA MET A 94 9.44 20.68 4.95
C MET A 94 8.05 20.33 5.46
N LEU A 95 7.31 19.58 4.66
CA LEU A 95 6.12 18.86 5.06
C LEU A 95 6.28 17.40 4.68
N ARG A 96 6.07 16.50 5.65
CA ARG A 96 5.95 15.07 5.41
C ARG A 96 4.56 14.61 5.83
N LEU A 97 3.85 14.02 4.89
CA LEU A 97 2.58 13.36 5.10
C LEU A 97 2.76 11.87 4.86
N SER A 98 2.45 11.04 5.85
CA SER A 98 2.51 9.58 5.71
C SER A 98 1.20 8.95 6.15
N ILE A 99 0.75 7.91 5.43
CA ILE A 99 -0.42 7.12 5.85
C ILE A 99 0.04 5.74 6.27
N THR A 100 -0.31 5.37 7.50
CA THR A 100 -0.02 4.05 8.06
C THR A 100 -1.33 3.27 8.23
N LEU A 101 -1.36 2.04 7.73
CA LEU A 101 -2.47 1.12 7.94
C LEU A 101 -2.06 0.14 9.06
N PRO A 102 -2.91 -0.09 10.07
CA PRO A 102 -2.57 -0.98 11.19
C PRO A 102 -2.39 -2.44 10.76
N GLU A 103 -3.15 -2.90 9.76
CA GLU A 103 -3.13 -4.30 9.30
C GLU A 103 -2.04 -4.60 8.26
N LYS A 104 -1.34 -3.57 7.74
CA LYS A 104 -0.36 -3.73 6.66
C LYS A 104 0.96 -3.05 6.98
N LYS A 105 2.06 -3.80 6.85
CA LYS A 105 3.40 -3.21 6.79
C LYS A 105 3.55 -2.50 5.44
N ASN A 106 3.33 -1.19 5.44
CA ASN A 106 3.61 -0.36 4.26
C ASN A 106 5.12 -0.35 3.99
N SER A 107 5.51 -0.51 2.73
CA SER A 107 6.87 -0.15 2.29
C SER A 107 7.13 1.31 2.64
N LYS A 108 8.35 1.65 3.06
CA LYS A 108 8.72 3.00 3.52
C LYS A 108 8.44 4.10 2.48
N ALA A 109 8.38 3.76 1.19
CA ALA A 109 8.10 4.70 0.11
C ALA A 109 6.60 4.86 -0.20
N ASN A 110 5.74 3.91 0.19
CA ASN A 110 4.33 3.94 -0.16
C ASN A 110 3.54 4.82 0.83
N ASN A 111 2.53 5.52 0.30
CA ASN A 111 1.68 6.43 1.05
C ASN A 111 2.44 7.55 1.77
N CYS A 112 3.62 7.91 1.29
CA CYS A 112 4.40 9.03 1.79
C CYS A 112 4.47 10.11 0.72
N LEU A 113 4.17 11.35 1.12
CA LEU A 113 4.37 12.55 0.31
C LEU A 113 5.20 13.53 1.12
N GLU A 114 6.33 13.93 0.58
CA GLU A 114 7.23 14.90 1.17
C GLU A 114 7.36 16.11 0.25
N LEU A 115 7.18 17.30 0.82
CA LEU A 115 7.42 18.56 0.14
C LEU A 115 8.57 19.28 0.84
N TRP A 116 9.49 19.79 0.05
CA TRP A 116 10.62 20.59 0.48
C TRP A 116 10.59 21.92 -0.26
N VAL A 117 10.47 23.00 0.49
CA VAL A 117 10.41 24.35 -0.05
C VAL A 117 11.77 25.00 0.18
N ASP A 118 12.44 25.37 -0.91
CA ASP A 118 13.64 26.20 -0.85
C ASP A 118 13.23 27.67 -0.93
N HIS A 119 13.48 28.42 0.14
CA HIS A 119 13.15 29.86 0.21
C HIS A 119 14.15 30.74 -0.53
N ARG A 120 15.36 30.24 -0.82
CA ARG A 120 16.40 30.96 -1.57
C ARG A 120 16.08 30.92 -3.07
N GLU A 121 15.74 29.73 -3.57
CA GLU A 121 15.41 29.53 -4.99
C GLU A 121 13.92 29.73 -5.31
N LYS A 122 13.07 29.83 -4.27
CA LYS A 122 11.61 29.90 -4.40
C LYS A 122 11.02 28.73 -5.18
N THR A 123 11.53 27.53 -4.91
CA THR A 123 11.16 26.28 -5.58
C THR A 123 10.62 25.27 -4.56
N ILE A 124 9.69 24.41 -5.00
CA ILE A 124 9.09 23.37 -4.16
C ILE A 124 9.47 22.00 -4.69
N HIS A 125 10.42 21.31 -4.06
CA HIS A 125 10.76 19.94 -4.42
C HIS A 125 9.74 18.94 -3.86
N VAL A 126 9.27 18.04 -4.73
CA VAL A 126 8.33 16.97 -4.38
C VAL A 126 9.10 15.65 -4.27
N LEU A 127 8.98 14.99 -3.12
CA LEU A 127 9.49 13.66 -2.88
C LEU A 127 8.33 12.69 -2.58
N PRO A 128 8.41 11.44 -3.05
CA PRO A 128 9.49 10.87 -3.86
C PRO A 128 9.51 11.38 -5.30
N GLU A 129 10.70 11.47 -5.91
CA GLU A 129 10.90 12.02 -7.26
C GLU A 129 10.16 11.25 -8.36
N HIS A 130 9.87 9.97 -8.13
CA HIS A 130 9.14 9.10 -9.06
C HIS A 130 7.61 9.23 -8.99
N GLY A 131 7.11 10.15 -8.15
CA GLY A 131 5.69 10.41 -7.94
C GLY A 131 5.08 9.60 -6.79
N LEU A 132 3.91 10.05 -6.35
CA LEU A 132 3.19 9.48 -5.21
C LEU A 132 2.58 8.12 -5.55
N VAL A 133 2.97 7.10 -4.78
CA VAL A 133 2.37 5.75 -4.81
C VAL A 133 1.54 5.54 -3.56
N THR A 134 0.32 5.04 -3.73
CA THR A 134 -0.59 4.75 -2.61
C THR A 134 -1.10 3.32 -2.60
N ASP A 135 -1.08 2.69 -1.44
CA ASP A 135 -1.66 1.37 -1.16
C ASP A 135 -2.50 1.44 0.15
N PRO A 136 -3.79 1.09 0.16
CA PRO A 136 -4.61 0.55 -0.94
C PRO A 136 -4.85 1.54 -2.08
N GLY A 137 -4.67 1.04 -3.31
CA GLY A 137 -5.01 1.77 -4.53
C GLY A 137 -6.50 2.08 -4.65
N ASN A 138 -6.84 3.10 -5.44
CA ASN A 138 -8.23 3.52 -5.74
C ASN A 138 -9.11 3.81 -4.50
N ARG A 139 -8.51 4.17 -3.37
CA ARG A 139 -9.26 4.59 -2.16
C ARG A 139 -9.36 6.10 -2.00
N GLY A 140 -8.73 6.91 -2.85
CA GLY A 140 -8.73 8.37 -2.74
C GLY A 140 -7.59 8.95 -1.89
N LEU A 141 -6.69 8.11 -1.36
CA LEU A 141 -5.55 8.52 -0.53
C LEU A 141 -4.61 9.48 -1.27
N GLY A 142 -4.34 9.25 -2.55
CA GLY A 142 -3.43 10.11 -3.33
C GLY A 142 -3.95 11.55 -3.42
N ARG A 143 -5.23 11.72 -3.74
CA ARG A 143 -5.88 13.05 -3.79
C ARG A 143 -5.91 13.71 -2.41
N LEU A 144 -6.18 12.94 -1.34
CA LEU A 144 -6.12 13.47 0.02
C LEU A 144 -4.73 14.02 0.34
N LEU A 145 -3.67 13.26 0.08
CA LEU A 145 -2.29 13.69 0.36
C LEU A 145 -1.92 14.94 -0.45
N LEU A 146 -2.26 14.97 -1.74
CA LEU A 146 -2.03 16.14 -2.59
C LEU A 146 -2.81 17.36 -2.09
N ALA A 147 -4.08 17.20 -1.76
CA ALA A 147 -4.91 18.27 -1.20
C ALA A 147 -4.33 18.86 0.09
N GLN A 148 -3.91 18.01 1.03
CA GLN A 148 -3.30 18.44 2.29
C GLN A 148 -1.95 19.15 2.07
N ALA A 149 -1.18 18.68 1.10
CA ALA A 149 0.09 19.29 0.71
C ALA A 149 -0.11 20.68 0.08
N ILE A 150 -1.07 20.82 -0.84
CA ILE A 150 -1.41 22.10 -1.47
C ILE A 150 -1.97 23.09 -0.44
N ASP A 151 -2.84 22.63 0.47
CA ASP A 151 -3.41 23.47 1.52
C ASP A 151 -2.35 23.99 2.50
N TRP A 152 -1.30 23.21 2.77
CA TRP A 152 -0.16 23.68 3.56
C TRP A 152 0.71 24.70 2.83
N CYS A 153 0.97 24.53 1.53
CA CYS A 153 1.82 25.43 0.77
C CYS A 153 1.14 26.75 0.40
N SER A 154 -0.14 26.70 0.02
CA SER A 154 -0.82 27.81 -0.65
C SER A 154 -0.89 29.12 0.16
N PRO A 155 -1.05 29.12 1.49
CA PRO A 155 -1.09 30.38 2.26
C PRO A 155 0.22 31.18 2.24
N LYS A 156 1.38 30.54 2.07
CA LYS A 156 2.71 31.19 2.26
C LYS A 156 3.55 31.24 0.98
N TRP A 157 3.36 30.31 0.05
CA TRP A 157 4.27 30.10 -1.08
C TRP A 157 3.52 29.89 -2.40
N HIS A 158 2.43 30.62 -2.62
CA HIS A 158 1.63 30.56 -3.84
C HIS A 158 2.42 30.94 -5.10
N ASP A 159 3.38 31.87 -4.98
CA ASP A 159 4.24 32.35 -6.08
C ASP A 159 5.45 31.45 -6.39
N TYR A 160 5.63 30.35 -5.66
CA TYR A 160 6.83 29.52 -5.80
C TYR A 160 6.69 28.58 -7.01
N SER A 161 7.82 28.31 -7.65
CA SER A 161 7.87 27.41 -8.81
C SER A 161 7.71 25.95 -8.38
N LEU A 162 6.85 25.21 -9.09
CA LEU A 162 6.70 23.78 -8.91
C LEU A 162 7.48 23.05 -10.02
N PRO A 163 8.41 22.14 -9.67
CA PRO A 163 9.19 21.39 -10.65
C PRO A 163 8.32 20.36 -11.35
N THR A 164 8.74 20.02 -12.57
CA THR A 164 8.20 18.89 -13.31
C THR A 164 8.56 17.59 -12.59
N VAL A 165 7.54 16.80 -12.24
CA VAL A 165 7.74 15.49 -11.58
C VAL A 165 7.71 14.38 -12.63
N GLY A 166 8.74 13.55 -12.66
CA GLY A 166 8.83 12.40 -13.56
C GLY A 166 7.98 11.23 -13.05
N LEU A 167 7.06 10.75 -13.89
CA LEU A 167 6.20 9.62 -13.63
C LEU A 167 6.73 8.38 -14.38
N LYS A 168 7.30 7.43 -13.64
CA LYS A 168 7.82 6.17 -14.21
C LYS A 168 6.70 5.14 -14.37
N SER A 169 6.73 4.34 -15.45
CA SER A 169 5.75 3.28 -15.71
C SER A 169 5.71 2.21 -14.61
N GLY A 170 6.87 1.84 -14.05
CA GLY A 170 6.97 0.81 -13.00
C GLY A 170 6.27 1.14 -11.68
N GLN A 171 5.81 2.38 -11.48
CA GLN A 171 5.07 2.78 -10.27
C GLN A 171 3.56 2.48 -10.37
N ALA A 172 3.07 2.14 -11.56
CA ALA A 172 1.70 1.67 -11.77
C ALA A 172 1.75 0.17 -12.09
N PRO A 173 1.11 -0.72 -11.30
CA PRO A 173 1.19 -2.16 -11.53
C PRO A 173 0.50 -2.60 -12.84
N ASN A 174 -0.45 -1.81 -13.34
CA ASN A 174 -1.19 -2.10 -14.57
C ASN A 174 -1.67 -0.80 -15.24
N GLU A 175 -2.17 -0.94 -16.47
CA GLU A 175 -2.73 0.14 -17.29
C GLU A 175 -3.82 0.93 -16.55
N LEU A 176 -4.76 0.23 -15.92
CA LEU A 176 -5.86 0.85 -15.18
C LEU A 176 -5.36 1.68 -13.99
N ALA A 177 -4.32 1.24 -13.29
CA ALA A 177 -3.70 2.00 -12.20
C ALA A 177 -3.00 3.25 -12.74
N ARG A 178 -2.39 3.18 -13.92
CA ARG A 178 -1.82 4.35 -14.62
C ARG A 178 -2.91 5.37 -14.95
N LEU A 179 -3.99 4.93 -15.60
CA LEU A 179 -5.13 5.81 -15.92
C LEU A 179 -5.76 6.43 -14.67
N ARG A 180 -5.89 5.68 -13.57
CA ARG A 180 -6.39 6.23 -12.30
C ARG A 180 -5.45 7.27 -11.69
N ARG A 181 -4.13 7.06 -11.75
CA ARG A 181 -3.13 8.03 -11.29
C ARG A 181 -3.25 9.32 -12.11
N ASP A 182 -3.29 9.20 -13.43
CA ASP A 182 -3.35 10.37 -14.31
C ASP A 182 -4.66 11.15 -14.11
N HIS A 183 -5.80 10.44 -14.04
CA HIS A 183 -7.07 11.06 -13.69
C HIS A 183 -7.06 11.69 -12.28
N ALA A 184 -6.28 11.16 -11.34
CA ALA A 184 -6.14 11.77 -10.03
C ALA A 184 -5.32 13.06 -10.08
N LEU A 185 -4.22 13.08 -10.84
CA LEU A 185 -3.39 14.27 -11.05
C LEU A 185 -4.15 15.36 -11.80
N GLN A 186 -4.83 14.99 -12.90
CA GLN A 186 -5.65 15.92 -13.68
C GLN A 186 -6.78 16.54 -12.87
N ALA A 187 -7.47 15.75 -12.03
CA ALA A 187 -8.52 16.27 -11.16
C ALA A 187 -8.00 17.24 -10.09
N GLN A 188 -6.71 17.18 -9.75
CA GLN A 188 -6.05 18.14 -8.86
C GLN A 188 -5.54 19.38 -9.60
N GLY A 189 -5.63 19.43 -10.94
CA GLY A 189 -5.16 20.54 -11.78
C GLY A 189 -3.78 20.34 -12.42
N PHE A 190 -3.18 19.15 -12.33
CA PHE A 190 -1.91 18.85 -13.01
C PHE A 190 -2.12 18.47 -14.47
N THR A 191 -1.16 18.85 -15.31
CA THR A 191 -1.07 18.37 -16.70
C THR A 191 -0.10 17.20 -16.77
N VAL A 192 -0.59 16.06 -17.28
CA VAL A 192 0.22 14.85 -17.51
C VAL A 192 0.58 14.77 -18.98
N THR A 193 1.87 14.87 -19.29
CA THR A 193 2.43 14.78 -20.63
C THR A 193 3.25 13.51 -20.78
N TYR A 194 2.98 12.73 -21.82
CA TYR A 194 3.75 11.53 -22.14
C TYR A 194 4.90 11.90 -23.07
N ASN A 195 6.12 11.49 -22.71
CA ASN A 195 7.31 11.86 -23.47
C ASN A 195 7.53 10.93 -24.69
N ASP A 196 6.97 9.71 -24.65
CA ASP A 196 7.22 8.66 -25.64
C ASP A 196 5.91 8.10 -26.22
N GLY A 197 5.92 7.73 -27.50
CA GLY A 197 4.78 7.06 -28.17
C GLY A 197 4.39 5.70 -27.56
N VAL A 198 5.29 5.10 -26.76
CA VAL A 198 5.07 3.84 -26.02
C VAL A 198 4.56 4.11 -24.58
N GLN A 199 4.36 5.37 -24.19
CA GLN A 199 3.83 5.79 -22.88
C GLN A 199 4.60 5.24 -21.66
N MET A 200 5.90 4.94 -21.82
CA MET A 200 6.74 4.36 -20.76
C MET A 200 7.19 5.39 -19.71
N SER A 201 7.24 6.66 -20.10
CA SER A 201 7.56 7.77 -19.21
C SER A 201 6.56 8.91 -19.42
N ALA A 202 6.09 9.48 -18.31
CA ALA A 202 5.29 10.69 -18.30
C ALA A 202 5.93 11.73 -17.40
N SER A 203 5.59 12.99 -17.63
CA SER A 203 5.93 14.12 -16.80
C SER A 203 4.65 14.77 -16.30
N CYS A 204 4.68 15.22 -15.06
CA CYS A 204 3.57 15.90 -14.40
C CYS A 204 3.99 17.34 -14.11
N THR A 205 3.23 18.30 -14.65
CA THR A 205 3.51 19.73 -14.50
C THR A 205 2.29 20.47 -13.97
N ALA A 206 2.52 21.53 -13.20
CA ALA A 206 1.50 22.49 -12.82
C ALA A 206 2.00 23.89 -13.17
N ILE A 207 1.11 24.76 -13.64
CA ILE A 207 1.47 26.13 -14.03
C ILE A 207 1.65 27.00 -12.79
N ARG A 208 0.74 26.90 -11.81
CA ARG A 208 0.80 27.62 -10.52
C ARG A 208 0.19 26.79 -9.40
N LEU A 209 0.65 26.99 -8.17
CA LEU A 209 0.10 26.33 -6.98
C LEU A 209 -1.37 26.71 -6.74
N GLU A 210 -1.76 27.94 -7.08
CA GLU A 210 -3.13 28.45 -6.89
C GLU A 210 -4.18 27.75 -7.74
N GLN A 211 -3.79 27.25 -8.91
CA GLN A 211 -4.68 26.54 -9.82
C GLN A 211 -4.90 25.09 -9.38
N LEU A 212 -4.11 24.61 -8.43
CA LEU A 212 -4.26 23.26 -7.92
C LEU A 212 -5.43 23.20 -6.94
N GLY A 213 -6.30 22.21 -7.16
CA GLY A 213 -7.44 21.95 -6.30
C GLY A 213 -6.99 21.53 -4.90
N ARG A 214 -7.78 21.82 -3.88
CA ARG A 214 -7.56 21.33 -2.50
C ARG A 214 -8.61 20.30 -2.08
N ASP A 215 -9.43 19.87 -3.01
CA ASP A 215 -10.52 18.96 -2.75
C ASP A 215 -10.10 17.51 -2.91
N TRP A 216 -10.74 16.65 -2.13
CA TRP A 216 -10.67 15.21 -2.25
C TRP A 216 -12.07 14.62 -2.06
N ASN A 217 -12.25 13.37 -2.47
CA ASN A 217 -13.52 12.68 -2.30
C ASN A 217 -13.70 12.29 -0.81
N ARG A 218 -14.54 13.05 -0.09
CA ARG A 218 -14.85 12.84 1.33
C ARG A 218 -15.72 11.62 1.60
N GLU A 219 -16.44 11.12 0.59
CA GLU A 219 -17.21 9.89 0.70
C GLU A 219 -16.27 8.67 0.73
N LYS A 220 -15.18 8.71 -0.04
CA LYS A 220 -14.16 7.64 -0.05
C LYS A 220 -13.22 7.71 1.15
N VAL A 221 -12.73 8.90 1.48
CA VAL A 221 -11.80 9.11 2.61
C VAL A 221 -12.25 10.28 3.46
N ARG A 222 -12.50 10.00 4.73
CA ARG A 222 -12.85 11.01 5.71
C ARG A 222 -11.75 11.11 6.76
N VAL A 223 -11.26 12.33 6.98
CA VAL A 223 -10.43 12.66 8.14
C VAL A 223 -11.38 12.79 9.32
N MET A 224 -11.14 12.02 10.38
CA MET A 224 -11.95 11.97 11.58
C MET A 224 -11.23 12.69 12.73
N ASP A 225 -12.01 13.37 13.55
CA ASP A 225 -11.56 13.78 14.86
C ASP A 225 -11.51 12.58 15.83
N HIS A 226 -10.68 12.67 16.86
CA HIS A 226 -10.51 11.63 17.87
C HIS A 226 -11.82 11.34 18.62
N LEU A 227 -12.60 12.38 18.93
CA LEU A 227 -13.88 12.20 19.61
C LEU A 227 -14.91 11.53 18.70
N GLU A 228 -14.94 11.90 17.41
CA GLU A 228 -15.80 11.26 16.43
C GLU A 228 -15.44 9.77 16.26
N ALA A 229 -14.14 9.45 16.21
CA ALA A 229 -13.66 8.09 16.14
C ALA A 229 -14.03 7.28 17.40
N ALA A 230 -13.92 7.88 18.58
CA ALA A 230 -14.35 7.26 19.84
C ALA A 230 -15.86 6.99 19.86
N HIS A 231 -16.67 7.93 19.38
CA HIS A 231 -18.12 7.74 19.26
C HIS A 231 -18.47 6.63 18.26
N LEU A 232 -17.80 6.57 17.11
CA LEU A 232 -17.97 5.50 16.15
C LEU A 232 -17.64 4.15 16.78
N LEU A 233 -16.48 4.04 17.44
CA LEU A 233 -16.07 2.83 18.13
C LEU A 233 -17.10 2.38 19.18
N TYR A 234 -17.58 3.32 20.00
CA TYR A 234 -18.62 3.04 20.99
C TYR A 234 -19.92 2.54 20.35
N SER A 235 -20.41 3.22 19.30
CA SER A 235 -21.62 2.82 18.58
C SER A 235 -21.48 1.45 17.91
N SER A 236 -20.29 1.13 17.41
CA SER A 236 -19.98 -0.17 16.80
C SER A 236 -19.97 -1.29 17.84
N ASP A 237 -19.42 -1.04 19.03
CA ASP A 237 -19.43 -1.99 20.15
C ASP A 237 -20.87 -2.30 20.61
N GLN A 238 -21.72 -1.28 20.71
CA GLN A 238 -23.15 -1.48 21.03
C GLN A 238 -23.86 -2.31 19.96
N ASN A 239 -23.61 -2.03 18.68
CA ASN A 239 -24.19 -2.79 17.57
C ASN A 239 -23.71 -4.25 17.57
N LEU A 240 -22.41 -4.48 17.84
CA LEU A 240 -21.83 -5.83 17.94
C LEU A 240 -22.48 -6.63 19.07
N ARG A 241 -22.71 -6.02 20.24
CA ARG A 241 -23.43 -6.66 21.35
C ARG A 241 -24.85 -7.03 20.98
N ALA A 242 -25.57 -6.13 20.30
CA ALA A 242 -26.94 -6.38 19.85
C ALA A 242 -27.01 -7.55 18.84
N GLN A 243 -26.11 -7.56 17.84
CA GLN A 243 -26.01 -8.66 16.87
C GLN A 243 -25.63 -9.97 17.55
N THR A 244 -24.70 -9.95 18.50
CA THR A 244 -24.31 -11.15 19.27
C THR A 244 -25.49 -11.72 20.05
N ALA A 245 -26.32 -10.87 20.67
CA ALA A 245 -27.52 -11.31 21.37
C ALA A 245 -28.55 -11.90 20.39
N GLN A 246 -28.68 -11.35 19.19
CA GLN A 246 -29.56 -11.88 18.14
C GLN A 246 -29.08 -13.24 17.63
N ILE A 247 -27.78 -13.41 17.39
CA ILE A 247 -27.17 -14.67 16.98
C ILE A 247 -27.47 -15.76 18.02
N LYS A 248 -27.26 -15.48 19.31
CA LYS A 248 -27.59 -16.42 20.39
C LYS A 248 -29.05 -16.87 20.37
N LYS A 249 -29.99 -15.94 20.17
CA LYS A 249 -31.43 -16.27 20.05
C LYS A 249 -31.73 -17.15 18.84
N LEU A 250 -31.04 -16.94 17.72
CA LEU A 250 -31.20 -17.78 16.53
C LEU A 250 -30.61 -19.17 16.76
N ASP A 251 -29.44 -19.26 17.40
CA ASP A 251 -28.81 -20.53 17.76
C ASP A 251 -29.68 -21.35 18.72
N GLU A 252 -30.29 -20.70 19.73
CA GLU A 252 -31.25 -21.35 20.63
C GLU A 252 -32.44 -21.94 19.85
N LYS A 253 -33.02 -21.17 18.92
CA LYS A 253 -34.12 -21.66 18.06
C LYS A 253 -33.70 -22.83 17.19
N ILE A 254 -32.51 -22.76 16.58
CA ILE A 254 -31.97 -23.84 15.77
C ILE A 254 -31.80 -25.09 16.62
N SER A 255 -31.26 -24.97 17.84
CA SER A 255 -31.07 -26.12 18.74
C SER A 255 -32.39 -26.76 19.17
N LEU A 256 -33.43 -25.95 19.38
CA LEU A 256 -34.77 -26.43 19.71
C LEU A 256 -35.37 -27.19 18.52
N LEU A 257 -35.34 -26.60 17.33
CA LEU A 257 -35.84 -27.26 16.11
C LEU A 257 -35.09 -28.55 15.80
N GLN A 258 -33.77 -28.58 15.99
CA GLN A 258 -32.97 -29.79 15.84
C GLN A 258 -33.37 -30.87 16.86
N ARG A 259 -33.69 -30.50 18.10
CA ARG A 259 -34.19 -31.44 19.11
C ARG A 259 -35.55 -32.00 18.73
N ASP A 260 -36.45 -31.16 18.24
CA ASP A 260 -37.79 -31.57 17.80
C ASP A 260 -37.70 -32.48 16.57
N ASP A 261 -36.86 -32.14 15.59
CA ASP A 261 -36.58 -32.98 14.42
C ASP A 261 -36.02 -34.36 14.81
N ASN A 262 -35.07 -34.40 15.75
CA ASN A 262 -34.53 -35.66 16.25
C ASN A 262 -35.61 -36.50 16.95
N THR A 263 -36.50 -35.85 17.70
CA THR A 263 -37.62 -36.51 18.37
C THR A 263 -38.62 -37.06 17.33
N LEU A 264 -38.98 -36.26 16.32
CA LEU A 264 -39.86 -36.68 15.22
C LEU A 264 -39.26 -37.85 14.44
N ARG A 265 -37.97 -37.78 14.10
CA ARG A 265 -37.25 -38.89 13.45
C ARG A 265 -37.29 -40.15 14.30
N PHE A 266 -37.03 -40.02 15.61
CA PHE A 266 -37.13 -41.15 16.54
C PHE A 266 -38.54 -41.76 16.54
N THR A 267 -39.60 -40.96 16.66
CA THR A 267 -40.99 -41.45 16.60
C THR A 267 -41.32 -42.13 15.28
N ILE A 268 -40.88 -41.57 14.13
CA ILE A 268 -41.06 -42.20 12.82
C ILE A 268 -40.37 -43.56 12.76
N PHE A 269 -39.13 -43.66 13.24
CA PHE A 269 -38.42 -44.94 13.32
C PHE A 269 -39.18 -45.94 14.19
N THR A 270 -39.61 -45.55 15.40
CA THR A 270 -40.36 -46.43 16.30
C THR A 270 -41.67 -46.92 15.66
N LEU A 271 -42.43 -46.04 15.01
CA LEU A 271 -43.68 -46.39 14.34
C LEU A 271 -43.42 -47.34 13.16
N THR A 272 -42.36 -47.09 12.39
CA THR A 272 -41.95 -47.94 11.26
C THR A 272 -41.57 -49.34 11.73
N PHE A 273 -40.75 -49.46 12.78
CA PHE A 273 -40.39 -50.74 13.37
C PHE A 273 -41.62 -51.48 13.92
N PHE A 274 -42.52 -50.78 14.59
CA PHE A 274 -43.76 -51.36 15.10
C PHE A 274 -44.65 -51.88 13.96
N ALA A 275 -44.84 -51.11 12.89
CA ALA A 275 -45.64 -51.52 11.74
C ALA A 275 -45.07 -52.76 11.04
N ILE A 276 -43.74 -52.82 10.85
CA ILE A 276 -43.06 -54.00 10.28
C ILE A 276 -43.24 -55.22 11.19
N PHE A 277 -43.12 -55.06 12.50
CA PHE A 277 -43.32 -56.15 13.47
C PHE A 277 -44.76 -56.67 13.46
N GLN A 278 -45.76 -55.78 13.47
CA GLN A 278 -47.17 -56.16 13.37
C GLN A 278 -47.49 -56.89 12.05
N ALA A 279 -46.96 -56.42 10.93
CA ALA A 279 -47.10 -57.10 9.64
C ALA A 279 -46.46 -58.50 9.67
N GLY A 280 -45.28 -58.63 10.27
CA GLY A 280 -44.62 -59.92 10.46
C GLY A 280 -45.42 -60.90 11.33
N LEU A 281 -45.99 -60.43 12.44
CA LEU A 281 -46.88 -61.23 13.30
C LEU A 281 -48.15 -61.66 12.56
N LEU A 282 -48.78 -60.76 11.81
CA LEU A 282 -49.97 -61.07 11.01
C LEU A 282 -49.68 -62.14 9.95
N ILE A 283 -48.57 -62.02 9.23
CA ILE A 283 -48.15 -63.03 8.25
C ILE A 283 -47.91 -64.37 8.96
N TRP A 284 -47.16 -64.37 10.05
CA TRP A 284 -46.88 -65.60 10.82
C TRP A 284 -48.16 -66.29 11.29
N MET A 285 -49.13 -65.52 11.78
CA MET A 285 -50.41 -66.04 12.25
C MET A 285 -51.27 -66.57 11.08
N ALA A 286 -51.22 -65.95 9.90
CA ALA A 286 -51.96 -66.38 8.71
C ALA A 286 -51.33 -67.59 8.00
N THR A 287 -50.01 -67.78 8.12
CA THR A 287 -49.28 -68.91 7.52
C THR A 287 -49.18 -70.15 8.43
N ARG A 288 -49.73 -70.09 9.64
CA ARG A 288 -49.81 -71.21 10.59
C ARG A 288 -51.22 -71.78 10.60
#